data_AF-A0A177DMS8-F1
#
_entry.id   AF-A0A177DMS8-F1
#
_cell.length_a   1.000
_cell.length_b   1.000
_cell.length_c   1.000
_cell.angle_alpha   90.00
_cell.angle_beta   90.00
_cell.angle_gamma   90.00
#
_symmetry.space_group_name_H-M   'P 1'
#
loop_
_entity.id
_entity.type
_entity.pdbx_description
1 polymer ?
#
loop_
_entity_poly.entity_id
_entity_poly.type
_entity_poly.pdbx_seq_one_letter_code
_entity_poly.pdbx_strand_id
1 'polypeptide(L)'
;MADDEKRVFALISAIGTIRDRLRQDIDGLRQIHNRWKDGNGSSINLIAQLTALKSSLGNIQDWLNYAVNDLHPQLLSDLDVLTHSCGILVRHVDALNVCLGYRDHGPVDFAAKLKYRVAIRSMERLQQVARRQNDAVNLLLAACHCTAQAQRKILLHKSRQIRKEDAANLRTLSSSSGLNGACITGLAQLSRFIQWLRLLFHMKLARNEFNGAVSPTDEENEEMAAATRSEAIDRALQREATNLRHETKLVLVGNTQSGKELIMHQLKVLFTEGYHSTEERLKYRSAIYQVIHSLIQSITNLLKDTGVTLSKELNHDFAILLHELDTAKEGITPDAVKAITTIWSCPEFSKLYVRNFEIDFPQYAPYFAQEAPRIADADYVPSEADIIRLNQSMRGINEARFNWDELDVHLFNIRGYVPQHFRERWYHQLDEATAVIYTVDVSLYNKPSPQLPNQSILVHEFEAFETWVNQSGFAKSSIILILNNFSRFVSKMAYAPLEKLFPDYVRNESDPELSARQYILKRFKSRNHQCLPIYSFWVDLDSSDNQHLYQALKSTLSKVQQQQQQLERQRRAREEEGEEGGAWGSSVGSVTATAAAEADSDRPVTNGASRANLLSPSRSRGALREK
;
A
#
# COMPACT_ATOMS: atom_id res chain seq x y z
N MET A 1 38.60 30.03 -8.73
CA MET A 1 38.57 30.85 -9.97
C MET A 1 39.21 30.12 -11.15
N ALA A 2 40.54 29.94 -11.24
CA ALA A 2 41.15 29.27 -12.42
C ALA A 2 40.76 27.79 -12.63
N ASP A 3 40.38 27.07 -11.57
CA ASP A 3 39.90 25.67 -11.66
C ASP A 3 38.40 25.59 -12.02
N ASP A 4 37.59 26.53 -11.53
CA ASP A 4 36.16 26.61 -11.84
C ASP A 4 35.92 27.03 -13.29
N GLU A 5 36.72 27.97 -13.82
CA GLU A 5 36.67 28.38 -15.24
C GLU A 5 36.97 27.20 -16.18
N LYS A 6 38.01 26.41 -15.88
CA LYS A 6 38.32 25.19 -16.64
C LYS A 6 37.18 24.18 -16.63
N ARG A 7 36.50 24.02 -15.48
CA ARG A 7 35.33 23.14 -15.38
C ARG A 7 34.13 23.66 -16.16
N VAL A 8 33.89 24.97 -16.17
CA VAL A 8 32.84 25.60 -16.99
C VAL A 8 33.10 25.37 -18.49
N PHE A 9 34.34 25.57 -18.96
CA PHE A 9 34.68 25.30 -20.36
C PHE A 9 34.55 23.81 -20.74
N ALA A 10 34.93 22.90 -19.84
CA ALA A 10 34.75 21.46 -20.03
C ALA A 10 33.26 21.08 -20.12
N LEU A 11 32.41 21.68 -19.28
CA LEU A 11 30.96 21.52 -19.30
C LEU A 11 30.33 22.01 -20.61
N ILE A 12 30.71 23.21 -21.07
CA ILE A 12 30.24 23.79 -22.34
C ILE A 12 30.58 22.86 -23.51
N SER A 13 31.81 22.34 -23.55
CA SER A 13 32.26 21.38 -24.58
C SER A 13 31.49 20.06 -24.53
N ALA A 14 31.27 19.51 -23.32
CA ALA A 14 30.54 18.26 -23.12
C ALA A 14 29.05 18.39 -23.51
N ILE A 15 28.40 19.50 -23.15
CA ILE A 15 27.01 19.78 -23.54
C ILE A 15 26.90 19.96 -25.06
N GLY A 16 27.85 20.67 -25.69
CA GLY A 16 27.91 20.79 -27.15
C GLY A 16 28.01 19.42 -27.85
N THR A 17 28.89 18.55 -27.35
CA THR A 17 29.06 17.18 -27.87
C THR A 17 27.78 16.34 -27.75
N ILE A 18 27.07 16.45 -26.62
CA ILE A 18 25.79 15.76 -26.40
C ILE A 18 24.71 16.28 -27.36
N ARG A 19 24.65 17.61 -27.56
CA ARG A 19 23.68 18.26 -28.45
C ARG A 19 23.88 17.85 -29.91
N ASP A 20 25.13 17.71 -30.35
CA ASP A 20 25.45 17.27 -31.70
C ASP A 20 25.12 15.79 -31.92
N ARG A 21 25.37 14.94 -30.93
CA ARG A 21 24.94 13.53 -30.97
C ARG A 21 23.42 13.38 -30.95
N LEU A 22 22.72 14.13 -30.10
CA LEU A 22 21.25 14.16 -30.10
C LEU A 22 20.69 14.58 -31.47
N ARG A 23 21.35 15.50 -32.17
CA ARG A 23 20.97 15.88 -33.54
C ARG A 23 21.07 14.69 -34.50
N GLN A 24 22.20 13.99 -34.49
CA GLN A 24 22.41 12.79 -35.32
C GLN A 24 21.39 11.69 -34.98
N ASP A 25 21.12 11.50 -33.69
CA ASP A 25 20.18 10.50 -33.21
C ASP A 25 18.73 10.79 -33.62
N ILE A 26 18.32 12.06 -33.54
CA ILE A 26 17.00 12.52 -33.99
C ILE A 26 16.84 12.29 -35.49
N ASP A 27 17.88 12.59 -36.29
CA ASP A 27 17.85 12.40 -37.73
C ASP A 27 17.79 10.90 -38.10
N GLY A 28 18.49 10.03 -37.36
CA GLY A 28 18.40 8.57 -37.48
C GLY A 28 17.00 8.03 -37.16
N LEU A 29 16.41 8.48 -36.04
CA LEU A 29 15.06 8.10 -35.64
C LEU A 29 14.00 8.56 -36.64
N ARG A 30 14.15 9.76 -37.23
CA ARG A 30 13.25 10.25 -38.30
C ARG A 30 13.31 9.37 -39.54
N GLN A 31 14.50 8.91 -39.93
CA GLN A 31 14.64 7.97 -41.05
C GLN A 31 13.99 6.62 -40.77
N ILE A 32 14.10 6.13 -39.53
CA ILE A 32 13.46 4.88 -39.09
C ILE A 32 11.93 5.03 -39.06
N HIS A 33 11.41 6.13 -38.51
CA HIS A 33 9.98 6.43 -38.49
C HIS A 33 9.38 6.55 -39.89
N ASN A 34 10.05 7.23 -40.83
CA ASN A 34 9.57 7.34 -42.21
C ASN A 34 9.53 5.98 -42.93
N ARG A 35 10.34 4.99 -42.51
CA ARG A 35 10.33 3.62 -43.04
C ARG A 35 9.25 2.75 -42.41
N TRP A 36 8.99 2.94 -41.12
CA TRP A 36 8.06 2.13 -40.34
C TRP A 36 6.95 3.04 -39.83
N LYS A 37 5.79 3.03 -40.50
CA LYS A 37 4.63 3.83 -40.10
C LYS A 37 4.00 3.22 -38.84
N ASP A 38 4.42 3.64 -37.66
CA ASP A 38 3.91 3.17 -36.37
C ASP A 38 2.57 3.81 -36.00
N GLY A 39 1.54 2.97 -35.79
CA GLY A 39 0.19 3.40 -35.40
C GLY A 39 0.07 4.01 -33.99
N ASN A 40 1.10 3.85 -33.14
CA ASN A 40 1.09 4.32 -31.74
C ASN A 40 1.91 5.61 -31.51
N GLY A 41 2.59 6.14 -32.53
CA GLY A 41 3.34 7.40 -32.42
C GLY A 41 4.56 7.40 -31.47
N SER A 42 5.02 6.25 -30.97
CA SER A 42 6.10 6.15 -29.98
C SER A 42 7.43 6.72 -30.47
N SER A 43 7.78 6.54 -31.75
CA SER A 43 8.97 7.14 -32.35
C SER A 43 8.86 8.67 -32.48
N ILE A 44 7.70 9.19 -32.88
CA ILE A 44 7.41 10.64 -32.95
C ILE A 44 7.50 11.27 -31.57
N ASN A 45 6.92 10.62 -30.57
CA ASN A 45 6.92 11.10 -29.19
C ASN A 45 8.34 11.12 -28.61
N LEU A 46 9.16 10.11 -28.89
CA LEU A 46 10.58 10.10 -28.51
C LEU A 46 11.35 11.21 -29.23
N ILE A 47 11.14 11.40 -30.54
CA ILE A 47 11.76 12.48 -31.32
C ILE A 47 11.41 13.86 -30.73
N ALA A 48 10.14 14.06 -30.35
CA ALA A 48 9.68 15.31 -29.74
C ALA A 48 10.39 15.59 -28.41
N GLN A 49 10.51 14.58 -27.53
CA GLN A 49 11.18 14.74 -26.24
C GLN A 49 12.70 14.96 -26.37
N LEU A 50 13.36 14.26 -27.29
CA LEU A 50 14.79 14.47 -27.58
C LEU A 50 15.06 15.85 -28.19
N THR A 51 14.13 16.36 -29.01
CA THR A 51 14.21 17.71 -29.59
C THR A 51 14.07 18.77 -28.50
N ALA A 52 13.13 18.59 -27.56
CA ALA A 52 12.95 19.48 -26.41
C ALA A 52 14.20 19.49 -25.52
N LEU A 53 14.72 18.31 -25.16
CA LEU A 53 15.94 18.17 -24.37
C LEU A 53 17.15 18.85 -25.04
N LYS A 54 17.33 18.66 -26.34
CA LYS A 54 18.39 19.32 -27.13
C LYS A 54 18.27 20.84 -27.06
N SER A 55 17.06 21.38 -27.12
CA SER A 55 16.79 22.82 -27.02
C SER A 55 17.15 23.35 -25.63
N SER A 56 16.71 22.66 -24.56
CA SER A 56 16.99 23.08 -23.19
C SER A 56 18.48 22.99 -22.85
N LEU A 57 19.21 22.00 -23.37
CA LEU A 57 20.67 21.94 -23.28
C LEU A 57 21.36 23.09 -24.03
N GLY A 58 20.78 23.55 -25.15
CA GLY A 58 21.23 24.76 -25.85
C GLY A 58 21.10 26.01 -24.97
N ASN A 59 19.96 26.18 -24.31
CA ASN A 59 19.74 27.32 -23.40
C ASN A 59 20.74 27.32 -22.22
N ILE A 60 21.08 26.14 -21.67
CA ILE A 60 22.11 26.01 -20.63
C ILE A 60 23.49 26.35 -21.19
N GLN A 61 23.83 25.88 -22.39
CA GLN A 61 25.10 26.18 -23.03
C GLN A 61 25.27 27.69 -23.28
N ASP A 62 24.21 28.35 -23.77
CA ASP A 62 24.19 29.79 -23.98
C ASP A 62 24.34 30.53 -22.64
N TRP A 63 23.62 30.12 -21.61
CA TRP A 63 23.75 30.70 -20.26
C TRP A 63 25.16 30.55 -19.69
N LEU A 64 25.79 29.39 -19.84
CA LEU A 64 27.17 29.14 -19.38
C LEU A 64 28.20 30.03 -20.10
N ASN A 65 27.96 30.41 -21.37
CA ASN A 65 28.82 31.34 -22.10
C ASN A 65 28.76 32.77 -21.53
N TYR A 66 27.64 33.19 -20.92
CA TYR A 66 27.46 34.52 -20.35
C TYR A 66 27.80 34.61 -18.86
N ALA A 67 27.66 33.52 -18.09
CA ALA A 67 27.73 33.53 -16.62
C ALA A 67 29.09 33.12 -16.03
N VAL A 68 30.15 32.97 -16.84
CA VAL A 68 31.46 32.36 -16.48
C VAL A 68 32.06 32.84 -15.15
N ASN A 69 31.83 34.10 -14.76
CA ASN A 69 32.47 34.73 -13.60
C ASN A 69 31.69 34.62 -12.27
N ASP A 70 30.47 34.04 -12.25
CA ASP A 70 29.57 34.10 -11.07
C ASP A 70 28.80 32.79 -10.80
N LEU A 71 29.42 31.63 -11.09
CA LEU A 71 28.80 30.32 -10.84
C LEU A 71 28.99 29.83 -9.40
N HIS A 72 27.87 29.47 -8.77
CA HIS A 72 27.88 28.79 -7.49
C HIS A 72 28.40 27.34 -7.65
N PRO A 73 29.36 26.86 -6.83
CA PRO A 73 30.02 25.56 -7.00
C PRO A 73 29.06 24.36 -6.94
N GLN A 74 27.98 24.49 -6.16
CA GLN A 74 26.93 23.47 -6.07
C GLN A 74 26.11 23.31 -7.36
N LEU A 75 25.88 24.40 -8.10
CA LEU A 75 25.16 24.37 -9.38
C LEU A 75 26.04 23.69 -10.45
N LEU A 76 27.35 23.97 -10.42
CA LEU A 76 28.32 23.40 -11.33
C LEU A 76 28.45 21.88 -11.13
N SER A 77 28.45 21.40 -9.88
CA SER A 77 28.39 19.96 -9.58
C SER A 77 27.08 19.31 -10.04
N ASP A 78 25.95 20.02 -9.96
CA ASP A 78 24.65 19.49 -10.38
C ASP A 78 24.53 19.43 -11.92
N LEU A 79 25.17 20.36 -12.63
CA LEU A 79 25.33 20.36 -14.08
C LEU A 79 26.23 19.22 -14.56
N ASP A 80 27.35 18.95 -13.89
CA ASP A 80 28.26 17.83 -14.20
C ASP A 80 27.52 16.48 -14.18
N VAL A 81 26.71 16.25 -13.13
CA VAL A 81 25.92 15.03 -12.98
C VAL A 81 24.84 14.93 -14.06
N LEU A 82 24.20 16.05 -14.40
CA LEU A 82 23.20 16.09 -15.45
C LEU A 82 23.81 15.79 -16.83
N THR A 83 24.93 16.43 -17.17
CA THR A 83 25.66 16.19 -18.42
C THR A 83 26.08 14.72 -18.54
N HIS A 84 26.53 14.08 -17.45
CA HIS A 84 26.81 12.65 -17.45
C HIS A 84 25.57 11.79 -17.74
N SER A 85 24.43 12.10 -17.12
CA SER A 85 23.18 11.37 -17.31
C SER A 85 22.60 11.52 -18.73
N CYS A 86 22.69 12.71 -19.33
CA CYS A 86 22.31 12.95 -20.72
C CYS A 86 23.24 12.19 -21.69
N GLY A 87 24.54 12.08 -21.36
CA GLY A 87 25.49 11.27 -22.14
C GLY A 87 25.15 9.78 -22.15
N ILE A 88 24.62 9.24 -21.05
CA ILE A 88 24.16 7.84 -20.99
C ILE A 88 22.90 7.65 -21.84
N LEU A 89 21.94 8.58 -21.77
CA LEU A 89 20.74 8.54 -22.61
C LEU A 89 21.10 8.51 -24.10
N VAL A 90 21.98 9.42 -24.53
CA VAL A 90 22.47 9.49 -25.92
C VAL A 90 23.08 8.16 -26.38
N ARG A 91 23.91 7.51 -25.56
CA ARG A 91 24.48 6.20 -25.91
C ARG A 91 23.42 5.11 -26.13
N HIS A 92 22.32 5.16 -25.38
CA HIS A 92 21.23 4.20 -25.55
C HIS A 92 20.37 4.49 -26.78
N VAL A 93 20.18 5.78 -27.12
CA VAL A 93 19.47 6.19 -28.34
C VAL A 93 20.30 5.84 -29.58
N ASP A 94 21.61 6.09 -29.55
CA ASP A 94 22.56 5.72 -30.61
C ASP A 94 22.59 4.19 -30.82
N ALA A 95 22.69 3.41 -29.74
CA ALA A 95 22.63 1.94 -29.82
C ALA A 95 21.31 1.44 -30.45
N LEU A 96 20.20 2.13 -30.19
CA LEU A 96 18.91 1.83 -30.79
C LEU A 96 18.87 2.20 -32.28
N ASN A 97 19.45 3.34 -32.66
CA ASN A 97 19.61 3.74 -34.06
C ASN A 97 20.47 2.76 -34.85
N VAL A 98 21.61 2.33 -34.31
CA VAL A 98 22.50 1.33 -34.92
C VAL A 98 21.79 -0.01 -35.08
N CYS A 99 21.04 -0.45 -34.05
CA CYS A 99 20.29 -1.70 -34.09
C CYS A 99 19.20 -1.72 -35.19
N LEU A 100 18.58 -0.57 -35.45
CA LEU A 100 17.49 -0.42 -36.43
C LEU A 100 17.98 0.04 -37.81
N GLY A 101 19.21 0.55 -37.90
CA GLY A 101 19.80 1.13 -39.11
C GLY A 101 20.47 0.14 -40.05
N TYR A 102 20.71 -1.12 -39.65
CA TYR A 102 21.40 -2.12 -40.48
C TYR A 102 20.62 -2.39 -41.78
N ARG A 103 21.25 -2.13 -42.93
CA ARG A 103 20.75 -2.50 -44.26
C ARG A 103 20.89 -4.01 -44.43
N ASP A 104 19.80 -4.74 -44.27
CA ASP A 104 19.74 -6.13 -44.75
C ASP A 104 19.37 -6.08 -46.25
N HIS A 105 20.36 -6.27 -47.11
CA HIS A 105 20.12 -6.48 -48.54
C HIS A 105 19.61 -7.91 -48.75
N GLY A 106 18.32 -8.14 -48.51
CA GLY A 106 17.66 -9.43 -48.74
C GLY A 106 16.19 -9.44 -48.31
N PRO A 107 15.34 -10.33 -48.85
CA PRO A 107 13.90 -10.30 -48.65
C PRO A 107 13.53 -10.86 -47.27
N VAL A 108 13.55 -10.02 -46.23
CA VAL A 108 13.17 -10.43 -44.86
C VAL A 108 12.30 -9.38 -44.16
N ASP A 109 11.01 -9.37 -44.50
CA ASP A 109 10.01 -8.45 -43.94
C ASP A 109 9.63 -8.79 -42.47
N PHE A 110 9.75 -10.05 -42.05
CA PHE A 110 9.31 -10.49 -40.71
C PHE A 110 10.31 -10.20 -39.57
N ALA A 111 11.60 -10.47 -39.78
CA ALA A 111 12.63 -10.20 -38.77
C ALA A 111 12.78 -8.70 -38.51
N ALA A 112 12.63 -7.88 -39.56
CA ALA A 112 12.63 -6.44 -39.45
C ALA A 112 11.41 -5.92 -38.67
N LYS A 113 10.20 -6.46 -38.91
CA LYS A 113 8.99 -6.18 -38.12
C LYS A 113 9.09 -6.56 -36.65
N LEU A 114 9.71 -7.71 -36.34
CA LEU A 114 9.88 -8.17 -34.97
C LEU A 114 10.93 -7.35 -34.19
N LYS A 115 12.07 -7.04 -34.83
CA LYS A 115 13.09 -6.12 -34.28
C LYS A 115 12.49 -4.75 -33.98
N TYR A 116 11.67 -4.23 -34.90
CA TYR A 116 10.97 -2.97 -34.71
C TYR A 116 9.97 -3.04 -33.54
N ARG A 117 9.19 -4.12 -33.40
CA ARG A 117 8.26 -4.30 -32.26
C ARG A 117 8.96 -4.33 -30.89
N VAL A 118 10.12 -4.98 -30.80
CA VAL A 118 10.94 -4.97 -29.57
C VAL A 118 11.49 -3.57 -29.30
N ALA A 119 11.85 -2.84 -30.35
CA ALA A 119 12.34 -1.47 -30.23
C ALA A 119 11.27 -0.46 -29.77
N ILE A 120 9.98 -0.65 -30.08
CA ILE A 120 8.89 0.23 -29.60
C ILE A 120 8.88 0.33 -28.07
N ARG A 121 9.01 -0.81 -27.37
CA ARG A 121 9.06 -0.83 -25.89
C ARG A 121 10.30 -0.12 -25.35
N SER A 122 11.42 -0.20 -26.05
CA SER A 122 12.64 0.53 -25.70
C SER A 122 12.50 2.03 -25.97
N MET A 123 11.82 2.43 -27.05
CA MET A 123 11.55 3.83 -27.39
C MET A 123 10.65 4.50 -26.35
N GLU A 124 9.61 3.82 -25.85
CA GLU A 124 8.71 4.34 -24.80
C GLU A 124 9.45 4.57 -23.48
N ARG A 125 10.35 3.65 -23.11
CA ARG A 125 11.19 3.81 -21.91
C ARG A 125 12.19 4.96 -22.06
N LEU A 126 12.84 5.07 -23.22
CA LEU A 126 13.75 6.19 -23.52
C LEU A 126 13.01 7.53 -23.58
N GLN A 127 11.74 7.54 -24.01
CA GLN A 127 10.90 8.74 -24.03
C GLN A 127 10.64 9.25 -22.61
N GLN A 128 10.33 8.36 -21.66
CA GLN A 128 10.12 8.73 -20.27
C GLN A 128 11.39 9.31 -19.63
N VAL A 129 12.56 8.70 -19.91
CA VAL A 129 13.85 9.21 -19.43
C VAL A 129 14.18 10.57 -20.07
N ALA A 130 13.98 10.73 -21.38
CA ALA A 130 14.22 12.00 -22.08
C ALA A 130 13.33 13.14 -21.54
N ARG A 131 12.07 12.84 -21.23
CA ARG A 131 11.13 13.80 -20.63
C ARG A 131 11.58 14.25 -19.23
N ARG A 132 11.95 13.30 -18.36
CA ARG A 132 12.41 13.60 -16.99
C ARG A 132 13.74 14.36 -16.96
N GLN A 133 14.67 14.00 -17.86
CA GLN A 133 15.91 14.76 -18.03
C GLN A 133 15.63 16.20 -18.49
N ASN A 134 14.69 16.39 -19.42
CA ASN A 134 14.28 17.73 -19.88
C ASN A 134 13.69 18.56 -18.73
N ASP A 135 12.84 17.96 -17.88
CA ASP A 135 12.30 18.62 -16.69
C ASP A 135 13.42 18.99 -15.70
N ALA A 136 14.41 18.12 -15.51
CA ALA A 136 15.56 18.39 -14.66
C ALA A 136 16.44 19.54 -15.20
N VAL A 137 16.66 19.60 -16.52
CA VAL A 137 17.37 20.70 -17.22
C VAL A 137 16.63 22.03 -17.02
N ASN A 138 15.31 22.03 -17.21
CA ASN A 138 14.49 23.24 -17.04
C ASN A 138 14.45 23.72 -15.59
N LEU A 139 14.44 22.81 -14.61
CA LEU A 139 14.55 23.17 -13.18
C LEU A 139 15.92 23.73 -12.81
N LEU A 140 17.01 23.23 -13.40
CA LEU A 140 18.34 23.82 -13.23
C LEU A 140 18.42 25.20 -13.87
N LEU A 141 17.86 25.38 -15.07
CA LEU A 141 17.79 26.67 -15.74
C LEU A 141 16.96 27.69 -14.93
N ALA A 142 15.82 27.28 -14.36
CA ALA A 142 15.06 28.10 -13.43
C ALA A 142 15.87 28.48 -12.17
N ALA A 143 16.64 27.52 -11.63
CA ALA A 143 17.54 27.78 -10.50
C ALA A 143 18.70 28.73 -10.85
N CYS A 144 19.11 28.81 -12.13
CA CYS A 144 20.08 29.77 -12.64
C CYS A 144 19.51 31.20 -12.73
N HIS A 145 18.20 31.35 -12.93
CA HIS A 145 17.53 32.65 -13.03
C HIS A 145 16.96 33.16 -11.69
N CYS A 146 16.92 32.32 -10.64
CA CYS A 146 16.44 32.71 -9.32
C CYS A 146 17.46 33.54 -8.52
N THR A 147 17.07 34.76 -8.13
CA THR A 147 17.85 35.65 -7.25
C THR A 147 17.69 35.31 -5.76
N ALA A 148 16.61 34.62 -5.37
CA ALA A 148 16.33 34.24 -3.99
C ALA A 148 16.97 32.90 -3.59
N GLN A 149 17.83 32.92 -2.55
CA GLN A 149 18.62 31.76 -2.11
C GLN A 149 17.77 30.56 -1.61
N ALA A 150 16.60 30.82 -1.00
CA ALA A 150 15.69 29.78 -0.51
C ALA A 150 14.99 29.02 -1.66
N GLN A 151 14.48 29.75 -2.66
CA GLN A 151 13.85 29.16 -3.85
C GLN A 151 14.86 28.37 -4.69
N ARG A 152 16.10 28.89 -4.82
CA ARG A 152 17.19 28.19 -5.49
C ARG A 152 17.50 26.83 -4.85
N LYS A 153 17.53 26.73 -3.51
CA LYS A 153 17.74 25.46 -2.79
C LYS A 153 16.64 24.44 -3.05
N ILE A 154 15.38 24.87 -3.09
CA ILE A 154 14.22 23.98 -3.36
C ILE A 154 14.26 23.44 -4.79
N LEU A 155 14.57 24.29 -5.77
CA LEU A 155 14.68 23.89 -7.18
C LEU A 155 15.85 22.91 -7.40
N LEU A 156 17.00 23.16 -6.77
CA LEU A 156 18.15 22.25 -6.81
C LEU A 156 17.82 20.90 -6.17
N HIS A 157 17.10 20.88 -5.04
CA HIS A 157 16.67 19.63 -4.40
C HIS A 157 15.74 18.81 -5.30
N LYS A 158 14.70 19.44 -5.88
CA LYS A 158 13.77 18.78 -6.81
C LYS A 158 14.50 18.21 -8.02
N SER A 159 15.43 18.96 -8.59
CA SER A 159 16.25 18.53 -9.71
C SER A 159 17.13 17.32 -9.38
N ARG A 160 17.67 17.22 -8.15
CA ARG A 160 18.44 16.06 -7.67
C ARG A 160 17.59 14.81 -7.47
N GLN A 161 16.37 14.96 -6.98
CA GLN A 161 15.45 13.85 -6.76
C GLN A 161 15.10 13.16 -8.09
N ILE A 162 14.74 13.94 -9.10
CA ILE A 162 14.46 13.45 -10.46
C ILE A 162 15.69 12.72 -11.02
N ARG A 163 16.91 13.29 -10.87
CA ARG A 163 18.15 12.63 -11.31
C ARG A 163 18.47 11.31 -10.59
N LYS A 164 18.15 11.19 -9.30
CA LYS A 164 18.40 9.97 -8.50
C LYS A 164 17.51 8.82 -8.97
N GLU A 165 16.25 9.13 -9.26
CA GLU A 165 15.30 8.18 -9.84
C GLU A 165 15.71 7.79 -11.28
N ASP A 166 16.17 8.74 -12.08
CA ASP A 166 16.66 8.47 -13.44
C ASP A 166 17.93 7.61 -13.46
N ALA A 167 18.86 7.79 -12.52
CA ALA A 167 20.05 6.94 -12.40
C ALA A 167 19.69 5.48 -12.07
N ALA A 168 18.64 5.25 -11.27
CA ALA A 168 18.13 3.90 -11.01
C ALA A 168 17.49 3.30 -12.26
N ASN A 169 16.70 4.08 -13.00
CA ASN A 169 16.02 3.65 -14.23
C ASN A 169 17.01 3.41 -15.40
N LEU A 170 18.09 4.18 -15.50
CA LEU A 170 19.15 3.94 -16.48
C LEU A 170 19.96 2.67 -16.18
N ARG A 171 20.15 2.33 -14.90
CA ARG A 171 20.79 1.06 -14.49
C ARG A 171 19.93 -0.15 -14.85
N THR A 172 18.63 -0.08 -14.61
CA THR A 172 17.70 -1.15 -15.03
C THR A 172 17.67 -1.29 -16.56
N LEU A 173 17.72 -0.18 -17.30
CA LEU A 173 17.87 -0.18 -18.75
C LEU A 173 19.15 -0.87 -19.23
N SER A 174 20.31 -0.61 -18.59
CA SER A 174 21.58 -1.26 -18.94
C SER A 174 21.56 -2.79 -18.75
N SER A 175 20.86 -3.28 -17.72
CA SER A 175 20.66 -4.72 -17.50
C SER A 175 19.72 -5.34 -18.54
N SER A 176 18.73 -4.58 -19.00
CA SER A 176 17.77 -5.01 -20.03
C SER A 176 18.37 -4.98 -21.44
N SER A 177 19.31 -4.07 -21.73
CA SER A 177 19.99 -4.01 -23.03
C SER A 177 20.92 -5.20 -23.28
N GLY A 178 21.52 -5.78 -22.23
CA GLY A 178 22.30 -7.03 -22.35
C GLY A 178 21.44 -8.23 -22.73
N LEU A 179 20.24 -8.32 -22.16
CA LEU A 179 19.25 -9.36 -22.48
C LEU A 179 18.61 -9.16 -23.86
N ASN A 180 18.35 -7.91 -24.26
CA ASN A 180 17.86 -7.59 -25.59
C ASN A 180 18.92 -7.85 -26.67
N GLY A 181 20.19 -7.55 -26.40
CA GLY A 181 21.32 -7.88 -27.30
C GLY A 181 21.50 -9.39 -27.49
N ALA A 182 21.42 -10.17 -26.41
CA ALA A 182 21.45 -11.64 -26.43
C ALA A 182 20.21 -12.25 -27.13
N CYS A 183 19.04 -11.63 -26.96
CA CYS A 183 17.81 -12.01 -27.64
C CYS A 183 17.89 -11.69 -29.15
N ILE A 184 18.49 -10.56 -29.54
CA ILE A 184 18.68 -10.17 -30.95
C ILE A 184 19.72 -11.07 -31.65
N THR A 185 20.81 -11.46 -30.96
CA THR A 185 21.78 -12.43 -31.51
C THR A 185 21.20 -13.85 -31.59
N GLY A 186 20.40 -14.27 -30.60
CA GLY A 186 19.62 -15.51 -30.64
C GLY A 186 18.58 -15.54 -31.77
N LEU A 187 17.95 -14.40 -32.06
CA LEU A 187 17.00 -14.25 -33.17
C LEU A 187 17.69 -14.24 -34.56
N ALA A 188 18.95 -13.80 -34.66
CA ALA A 188 19.75 -13.93 -35.88
C ALA A 188 20.14 -15.41 -36.15
N GLN A 189 20.38 -16.20 -35.11
CA GLN A 189 20.56 -17.65 -35.22
C GLN A 189 19.25 -18.36 -35.59
N LEU A 190 18.12 -17.93 -35.02
CA LEU A 190 16.79 -18.41 -35.38
C LEU A 190 16.43 -18.09 -36.85
N SER A 191 16.86 -16.94 -37.37
CA SER A 191 16.69 -16.57 -38.78
C SER A 191 17.41 -17.53 -39.73
N ARG A 192 18.65 -17.92 -39.41
CA ARG A 192 19.41 -18.93 -40.16
C ARG A 192 18.79 -20.32 -40.07
N PHE A 193 18.23 -20.66 -38.90
CA PHE A 193 17.50 -21.91 -38.68
C PHE A 193 16.19 -21.95 -39.48
N ILE A 194 15.44 -20.85 -39.54
CA ILE A 194 14.21 -20.72 -40.34
C ILE A 194 14.53 -20.73 -41.84
N GLN A 195 15.66 -20.18 -42.27
CA GLN A 195 16.14 -20.29 -43.65
C GLN A 195 16.51 -21.74 -44.01
N TRP A 196 17.18 -22.46 -43.10
CA TRP A 196 17.44 -23.89 -43.25
C TRP A 196 16.14 -24.71 -43.31
N LEU A 197 15.15 -24.38 -42.48
CA LEU A 197 13.80 -24.96 -42.53
C LEU A 197 13.06 -24.64 -43.83
N ARG A 198 13.19 -23.42 -44.38
CA ARG A 198 12.61 -23.05 -45.69
C ARG A 198 13.31 -23.74 -46.85
N LEU A 199 14.62 -23.95 -46.77
CA LEU A 199 15.38 -24.68 -47.78
C LEU A 199 15.03 -26.17 -47.74
N LEU A 200 14.85 -26.73 -46.54
CA LEU A 200 14.26 -28.05 -46.32
C LEU A 200 12.83 -28.14 -46.85
N PHE A 201 12.00 -27.11 -46.63
CA PHE A 201 10.63 -27.06 -47.10
C PHE A 201 10.55 -26.98 -48.63
N HIS A 202 11.40 -26.17 -49.28
CA HIS A 202 11.52 -26.12 -50.74
C HIS A 202 12.08 -27.42 -51.34
N MET A 203 13.05 -28.05 -50.68
CA MET A 203 13.55 -29.39 -51.05
C MET A 203 12.46 -30.47 -50.87
N LYS A 204 11.57 -30.30 -49.89
CA LYS A 204 10.40 -31.18 -49.67
C LYS A 204 9.29 -30.92 -50.69
N LEU A 205 9.07 -29.66 -51.10
CA LEU A 205 8.12 -29.25 -52.14
C LEU A 205 8.54 -29.74 -53.53
N ALA A 206 9.83 -29.62 -53.89
CA ALA A 206 10.37 -30.19 -55.13
C ALA A 206 10.30 -31.72 -55.16
N ARG A 207 10.22 -32.37 -53.99
CA ARG A 207 9.99 -33.81 -53.85
C ARG A 207 8.49 -34.18 -53.79
N ASN A 208 7.62 -33.23 -53.47
CA ASN A 208 6.16 -33.41 -53.36
C ASN A 208 5.38 -32.94 -54.60
N GLU A 209 6.02 -32.38 -55.63
CA GLU A 209 5.36 -32.10 -56.93
C GLU A 209 4.83 -33.35 -57.65
N PHE A 210 5.10 -34.56 -57.12
CA PHE A 210 4.52 -35.80 -57.63
C PHE A 210 3.29 -36.32 -56.86
N ASN A 211 2.90 -35.72 -55.72
CA ASN A 211 1.66 -36.13 -55.02
C ASN A 211 0.90 -34.89 -54.54
N GLY A 212 -0.21 -34.61 -55.22
CA GLY A 212 -1.09 -33.49 -54.93
C GLY A 212 -1.57 -33.48 -53.47
N ALA A 213 -1.46 -32.33 -52.82
CA ALA A 213 -2.00 -32.10 -51.48
C ALA A 213 -2.87 -30.84 -51.48
N VAL A 214 -4.07 -31.06 -50.97
CA VAL A 214 -5.20 -30.13 -50.78
C VAL A 214 -4.77 -28.95 -49.89
N SER A 215 -5.25 -27.74 -50.22
CA SER A 215 -5.08 -26.53 -49.41
C SER A 215 -5.88 -26.67 -48.10
N PRO A 216 -5.35 -26.24 -46.93
CA PRO A 216 -6.07 -26.34 -45.68
C PRO A 216 -7.40 -25.58 -45.75
N THR A 217 -8.44 -26.18 -45.20
CA THR A 217 -9.80 -25.64 -45.22
C THR A 217 -9.93 -24.47 -44.25
N ASP A 218 -10.90 -23.57 -44.48
CA ASP A 218 -11.13 -22.41 -43.59
C ASP A 218 -11.37 -22.84 -42.12
N GLU A 219 -11.93 -24.04 -41.91
CA GLU A 219 -12.11 -24.65 -40.59
C GLU A 219 -10.77 -24.90 -39.86
N GLU A 220 -9.74 -25.41 -40.54
CA GLU A 220 -8.41 -25.66 -39.95
C GLU A 220 -7.69 -24.35 -39.58
N ASN A 221 -7.94 -23.27 -40.32
CA ASN A 221 -7.40 -21.94 -40.01
C ASN A 221 -8.09 -21.33 -38.77
N GLU A 222 -9.40 -21.52 -38.63
CA GLU A 222 -10.15 -21.10 -37.44
C GLU A 222 -9.73 -21.88 -36.19
N GLU A 223 -9.50 -23.19 -36.31
CA GLU A 223 -8.98 -24.03 -35.22
C GLU A 223 -7.59 -23.57 -34.75
N MET A 224 -6.68 -23.25 -35.68
CA MET A 224 -5.35 -22.75 -35.34
C MET A 224 -5.39 -21.37 -34.67
N ALA A 225 -6.30 -20.49 -35.09
CA ALA A 225 -6.53 -19.20 -34.45
C ALA A 225 -7.18 -19.34 -33.07
N ALA A 226 -8.07 -20.32 -32.88
CA ALA A 226 -8.64 -20.65 -31.58
C ALA A 226 -7.58 -21.22 -30.63
N ALA A 227 -6.73 -22.14 -31.09
CA ALA A 227 -5.63 -22.69 -30.30
C ALA A 227 -4.64 -21.61 -29.84
N THR A 228 -4.29 -20.68 -30.73
CA THR A 228 -3.40 -19.55 -30.40
C THR A 228 -4.03 -18.61 -29.37
N ARG A 229 -5.36 -18.37 -29.46
CA ARG A 229 -6.09 -17.58 -28.45
C ARG A 229 -6.13 -18.29 -27.10
N SER A 230 -6.37 -19.61 -27.09
CA SER A 230 -6.35 -20.41 -25.87
C SER A 230 -4.98 -20.35 -25.20
N GLU A 231 -3.89 -20.57 -25.94
CA GLU A 231 -2.53 -20.50 -25.40
C GLU A 231 -2.17 -19.09 -24.88
N ALA A 232 -2.73 -18.03 -25.48
CA ALA A 232 -2.56 -16.67 -24.98
C ALA A 232 -3.31 -16.44 -23.66
N ILE A 233 -4.52 -16.99 -23.52
CA ILE A 233 -5.32 -16.97 -22.29
C ILE A 233 -4.60 -17.77 -21.20
N ASP A 234 -4.14 -18.98 -21.48
CA ASP A 234 -3.43 -19.83 -20.52
C ASP A 234 -2.17 -19.14 -19.99
N ARG A 235 -1.40 -18.48 -20.86
CA ARG A 235 -0.25 -17.67 -20.45
C ARG A 235 -0.64 -16.44 -19.63
N ALA A 236 -1.77 -15.82 -19.90
CA ALA A 236 -2.27 -14.70 -19.10
C ALA A 236 -2.71 -15.18 -17.71
N LEU A 237 -3.48 -16.26 -17.64
CA LEU A 237 -3.91 -16.91 -16.40
C LEU A 237 -2.72 -17.36 -15.55
N GLN A 238 -1.67 -17.92 -16.17
CA GLN A 238 -0.48 -18.32 -15.44
C GLN A 238 0.26 -17.13 -14.82
N ARG A 239 0.33 -15.99 -15.53
CA ARG A 239 0.92 -14.75 -14.98
C ARG A 239 0.07 -14.17 -13.86
N GLU A 240 -1.25 -14.16 -14.03
CA GLU A 240 -2.18 -13.69 -13.02
C GLU A 240 -2.10 -14.56 -11.76
N ALA A 241 -2.04 -15.88 -11.91
CA ALA A 241 -1.83 -16.81 -10.81
C ALA A 241 -0.51 -16.58 -10.08
N THR A 242 0.59 -16.24 -10.78
CA THR A 242 1.85 -15.87 -10.12
C THR A 242 1.74 -14.55 -9.36
N ASN A 243 1.04 -13.55 -9.91
CA ASN A 243 0.86 -12.26 -9.24
C ASN A 243 -0.01 -12.42 -7.98
N LEU A 244 -1.12 -13.15 -8.07
CA LEU A 244 -2.00 -13.44 -6.92
C LEU A 244 -1.27 -14.20 -5.80
N ARG A 245 -0.27 -15.03 -6.12
CA ARG A 245 0.58 -15.71 -5.12
C ARG A 245 1.54 -14.76 -4.39
N HIS A 246 1.91 -13.64 -5.01
CA HIS A 246 2.82 -12.65 -4.41
C HIS A 246 2.07 -11.49 -3.74
N GLU A 247 0.77 -11.39 -3.97
CA GLU A 247 -0.12 -10.40 -3.37
C GLU A 247 -0.25 -10.62 -1.84
N THR A 248 -0.05 -9.55 -1.09
CA THR A 248 -0.20 -9.50 0.37
C THR A 248 -1.64 -9.15 0.70
N LYS A 249 -2.42 -10.17 0.98
CA LYS A 249 -3.85 -10.05 1.24
C LYS A 249 -4.14 -9.69 2.69
N LEU A 250 -4.80 -8.56 2.90
CA LEU A 250 -5.11 -8.02 4.22
C LEU A 250 -6.62 -7.87 4.39
N VAL A 251 -7.13 -8.28 5.55
CA VAL A 251 -8.56 -8.18 5.87
C VAL A 251 -8.73 -7.21 7.03
N LEU A 252 -9.34 -6.05 6.77
CA LEU A 252 -9.62 -5.02 7.76
C LEU A 252 -11.04 -5.19 8.32
N VAL A 253 -11.11 -5.42 9.63
CA VAL A 253 -12.35 -5.70 10.34
C VAL A 253 -12.39 -4.95 11.67
N GLY A 254 -13.60 -4.70 12.15
CA GLY A 254 -13.85 -3.98 13.39
C GLY A 254 -15.25 -3.38 13.37
N ASN A 255 -15.71 -2.87 14.50
CA ASN A 255 -17.02 -2.25 14.60
C ASN A 255 -17.06 -0.84 13.98
N THR A 256 -18.25 -0.26 13.84
CA THR A 256 -18.52 1.00 13.13
C THR A 256 -17.79 2.23 13.71
N GLN A 257 -17.34 2.16 14.97
CA GLN A 257 -16.62 3.26 15.66
C GLN A 257 -15.15 2.94 15.94
N SER A 258 -14.62 1.84 15.40
CA SER A 258 -13.29 1.36 15.73
C SER A 258 -12.13 2.11 15.04
N GLY A 259 -12.41 2.97 14.06
CA GLY A 259 -11.39 3.70 13.31
C GLY A 259 -10.89 3.00 12.02
N LYS A 260 -11.45 1.84 11.65
CA LYS A 260 -11.09 1.14 10.38
C LYS A 260 -11.23 2.01 9.14
N GLU A 261 -12.23 2.88 9.11
CA GLU A 261 -12.51 3.71 7.93
C GLU A 261 -11.48 4.79 7.75
N LEU A 262 -11.03 5.36 8.87
CA LEU A 262 -9.93 6.31 8.87
C LEU A 262 -8.65 5.64 8.35
N ILE A 263 -8.36 4.40 8.76
CA ILE A 263 -7.21 3.63 8.22
C ILE A 263 -7.37 3.40 6.72
N MET A 264 -8.54 2.94 6.27
CA MET A 264 -8.80 2.70 4.85
C MET A 264 -8.61 3.96 4.02
N HIS A 265 -9.20 5.08 4.45
CA HIS A 265 -9.08 6.37 3.77
C HIS A 265 -7.64 6.89 3.78
N GLN A 266 -6.93 6.79 4.91
CA GLN A 266 -5.53 7.19 5.00
C GLN A 266 -4.65 6.36 4.06
N LEU A 267 -4.82 5.03 4.01
CA LEU A 267 -4.07 4.17 3.08
C LEU A 267 -4.39 4.50 1.62
N LYS A 268 -5.66 4.78 1.29
CA LYS A 268 -6.05 5.18 -0.06
C LYS A 268 -5.40 6.49 -0.50
N VAL A 269 -5.42 7.51 0.35
CA VAL A 269 -4.79 8.80 0.07
C VAL A 269 -3.27 8.64 -0.08
N LEU A 270 -2.64 7.81 0.75
CA LEU A 270 -1.20 7.59 0.73
C LEU A 270 -0.71 6.79 -0.49
N PHE A 271 -1.49 5.79 -0.94
CA PHE A 271 -0.98 4.77 -1.89
C PHE A 271 -1.80 4.55 -3.16
N THR A 272 -3.06 5.00 -3.26
CA THR A 272 -3.91 4.76 -4.45
C THR A 272 -4.30 6.03 -5.19
N GLU A 273 -5.12 6.87 -4.56
CA GLU A 273 -5.92 7.89 -5.27
C GLU A 273 -5.23 9.26 -5.28
N GLY A 274 -4.14 9.41 -4.53
CA GLY A 274 -3.50 10.71 -4.34
C GLY A 274 -4.43 11.68 -3.59
N TYR A 275 -4.16 12.98 -3.71
CA TYR A 275 -4.99 14.02 -3.10
C TYR A 275 -6.15 14.41 -4.02
N HIS A 276 -7.34 14.61 -3.44
CA HIS A 276 -8.53 15.02 -4.17
C HIS A 276 -8.33 16.42 -4.78
N SER A 277 -8.88 16.62 -5.98
CA SER A 277 -8.90 17.95 -6.59
C SER A 277 -9.79 18.90 -5.79
N THR A 278 -9.54 20.22 -5.89
CA THR A 278 -10.34 21.23 -5.19
C THR A 278 -11.84 21.09 -5.47
N GLU A 279 -12.21 20.79 -6.71
CA GLU A 279 -13.61 20.61 -7.13
C GLU A 279 -14.27 19.37 -6.52
N GLU A 280 -13.53 18.27 -6.36
CA GLU A 280 -14.03 17.07 -5.69
C GLU A 280 -14.17 17.28 -4.19
N ARG A 281 -13.23 17.99 -3.57
CA ARG A 281 -13.23 18.29 -2.13
C ARG A 281 -14.44 19.13 -1.74
N LEU A 282 -14.87 20.05 -2.60
CA LEU A 282 -16.07 20.86 -2.38
C LEU A 282 -17.35 20.02 -2.22
N LYS A 283 -17.43 18.83 -2.82
CA LYS A 283 -18.59 17.92 -2.69
C LYS A 283 -18.79 17.44 -1.25
N TYR A 284 -17.73 17.42 -0.43
CA TYR A 284 -17.77 16.97 0.95
C TYR A 284 -18.15 18.08 1.95
N ARG A 285 -18.21 19.34 1.50
CA ARG A 285 -18.42 20.51 2.37
C ARG A 285 -19.70 20.39 3.21
N SER A 286 -20.81 20.04 2.57
CA SER A 286 -22.10 19.86 3.25
C SER A 286 -22.05 18.77 4.33
N ALA A 287 -21.39 17.64 4.04
CA ALA A 287 -21.24 16.56 5.00
C ALA A 287 -20.42 16.98 6.23
N ILE A 288 -19.39 17.81 6.05
CA ILE A 288 -18.57 18.34 7.15
C ILE A 288 -19.38 19.30 8.02
N TYR A 289 -20.20 20.16 7.41
CA TYR A 289 -21.11 21.03 8.16
C TYR A 289 -22.11 20.22 8.99
N GLN A 290 -22.64 19.11 8.47
CA GLN A 290 -23.49 18.21 9.25
C GLN A 290 -22.77 17.62 10.47
N VAL A 291 -21.46 17.33 10.37
CA VAL A 291 -20.68 16.87 11.52
C VAL A 291 -20.55 17.97 12.58
N ILE A 292 -20.32 19.23 12.18
CA ILE A 292 -20.29 20.36 13.13
C ILE A 292 -21.66 20.57 13.78
N HIS A 293 -22.76 20.50 13.02
CA HIS A 293 -24.11 20.58 13.58
C HIS A 293 -24.39 19.44 14.58
N SER A 294 -23.94 18.22 14.27
CA SER A 294 -24.03 17.09 15.19
C SER A 294 -23.16 17.29 16.45
N LEU A 295 -22.01 17.94 16.32
CA LEU A 295 -21.17 18.35 17.45
C LEU A 295 -21.89 19.37 18.34
N ILE A 296 -22.50 20.40 17.75
CA ILE A 296 -23.30 21.40 18.47
C ILE A 296 -24.46 20.73 19.22
N GLN A 297 -25.17 19.80 18.57
CA GLN A 297 -26.24 19.03 19.20
C GLN A 297 -25.73 18.21 20.40
N SER A 298 -24.56 17.60 20.28
CA SER A 298 -23.98 16.79 21.36
C SER A 298 -23.52 17.64 22.54
N ILE A 299 -22.89 18.80 22.26
CA ILE A 299 -22.50 19.79 23.27
C ILE A 299 -23.75 20.28 24.03
N THR A 300 -24.79 20.66 23.30
CA THR A 300 -26.01 21.20 23.91
C THR A 300 -26.76 20.16 24.72
N ASN A 301 -26.86 18.92 24.26
CA ASN A 301 -27.45 17.83 25.05
C ASN A 301 -26.67 17.59 26.34
N LEU A 302 -25.33 17.60 26.28
CA LEU A 302 -24.51 17.40 27.48
C LEU A 302 -24.70 18.49 28.52
N LEU A 303 -24.82 19.74 28.08
CA LEU A 303 -25.08 20.85 28.98
C LEU A 303 -26.49 20.81 29.57
N LYS A 304 -27.50 20.38 28.80
CA LYS A 304 -28.88 20.19 29.28
C LYS A 304 -28.96 19.11 30.36
N ASP A 305 -28.38 17.94 30.10
CA ASP A 305 -28.54 16.75 30.95
C ASP A 305 -27.76 16.88 32.26
N THR A 306 -26.60 17.54 32.23
CA THR A 306 -25.76 17.71 33.43
C THR A 306 -26.20 18.85 34.34
N GLY A 307 -27.07 19.75 33.86
CA GLY A 307 -27.61 20.87 34.65
C GLY A 307 -26.55 21.80 35.24
N VAL A 308 -25.34 21.82 34.66
CA VAL A 308 -24.23 22.59 35.22
C VAL A 308 -24.55 24.08 35.13
N THR A 309 -24.42 24.76 36.26
CA THR A 309 -24.57 26.22 36.32
C THR A 309 -23.40 26.87 35.60
N LEU A 310 -23.59 27.11 34.31
CA LEU A 310 -22.65 27.84 33.47
C LEU A 310 -22.54 29.29 33.94
N SER A 311 -21.40 29.94 33.67
CA SER A 311 -21.26 31.38 33.87
C SER A 311 -22.28 32.14 32.99
N LYS A 312 -22.53 33.42 33.27
CA LYS A 312 -23.45 34.23 32.45
C LYS A 312 -23.04 34.26 30.97
N GLU A 313 -21.73 34.28 30.71
CA GLU A 313 -21.16 34.26 29.36
C GLU A 313 -21.41 32.91 28.67
N LEU A 314 -21.15 31.79 29.35
CA LEU A 314 -21.37 30.46 28.79
C LEU A 314 -22.86 30.12 28.60
N ASN A 315 -23.75 30.69 29.41
CA ASN A 315 -25.20 30.57 29.18
C ASN A 315 -25.64 31.32 27.92
N HIS A 316 -25.03 32.46 27.61
CA HIS A 316 -25.28 33.18 26.38
C HIS A 316 -24.79 32.37 25.17
N ASP A 317 -23.56 31.84 25.24
CA ASP A 317 -23.00 30.96 24.20
C ASP A 317 -23.86 29.71 23.98
N PHE A 318 -24.35 29.09 25.06
CA PHE A 318 -25.26 27.96 24.98
C PHE A 318 -26.59 28.31 24.28
N ALA A 319 -27.16 29.48 24.56
CA ALA A 319 -28.37 29.96 23.88
C ALA A 319 -28.13 30.22 22.38
N ILE A 320 -26.94 30.73 22.00
CA ILE A 320 -26.54 30.89 20.60
C ILE A 320 -26.51 29.53 19.90
N LEU A 321 -25.89 28.52 20.53
CA LEU A 321 -25.83 27.16 19.97
C LEU A 321 -27.22 26.53 19.77
N LEU A 322 -28.16 26.77 20.69
CA LEU A 322 -29.54 26.29 20.52
C LEU A 322 -30.24 26.97 19.34
N HIS A 323 -30.08 28.29 19.21
CA HIS A 323 -30.66 29.03 18.09
C HIS A 323 -30.05 28.60 16.74
N GLU A 324 -28.76 28.29 16.70
CA GLU A 324 -28.10 27.76 15.50
C GLU A 324 -28.74 26.45 15.03
N LEU A 325 -29.03 25.53 15.97
CA LEU A 325 -29.71 24.27 15.67
C LEU A 325 -31.15 24.47 15.17
N ASP A 326 -31.87 25.44 15.73
CA ASP A 326 -33.25 25.74 15.33
C ASP A 326 -33.34 26.43 13.96
N THR A 327 -32.33 27.21 13.58
CA THR A 327 -32.34 27.99 12.33
C THR A 327 -31.70 27.29 11.13
N ALA A 328 -31.03 26.14 11.34
CA ALA A 328 -30.52 25.20 10.35
C ALA A 328 -30.32 25.78 8.93
N LYS A 329 -29.31 26.65 8.77
CA LYS A 329 -28.89 27.19 7.46
C LYS A 329 -27.74 26.38 6.88
N GLU A 330 -27.53 26.51 5.56
CA GLU A 330 -26.28 26.04 4.95
C GLU A 330 -25.10 26.85 5.50
N GLY A 331 -24.23 26.20 6.27
CA GLY A 331 -23.07 26.82 6.92
C GLY A 331 -23.15 26.80 8.44
N ILE A 332 -22.24 27.55 9.07
CA ILE A 332 -22.13 27.71 10.52
C ILE A 332 -21.95 29.21 10.79
N THR A 333 -22.77 29.79 11.67
CA THR A 333 -22.64 31.24 11.95
C THR A 333 -21.36 31.57 12.72
N PRO A 334 -20.74 32.75 12.51
CA PRO A 334 -19.55 33.16 13.24
C PRO A 334 -19.76 33.21 14.77
N ASP A 335 -20.98 33.49 15.22
CA ASP A 335 -21.30 33.51 16.65
C ASP A 335 -21.39 32.09 17.21
N ALA A 336 -21.93 31.13 16.47
CA ALA A 336 -21.88 29.72 16.86
C ALA A 336 -20.45 29.20 16.96
N VAL A 337 -19.54 29.59 16.05
CA VAL A 337 -18.11 29.22 16.11
C VAL A 337 -17.45 29.73 17.40
N LYS A 338 -17.70 30.99 17.76
CA LYS A 338 -17.20 31.56 19.01
C LYS A 338 -17.73 30.78 20.20
N ALA A 339 -19.04 30.51 20.24
CA ALA A 339 -19.68 29.73 21.29
C ALA A 339 -19.09 28.32 21.41
N ILE A 340 -18.86 27.60 20.30
CA ILE A 340 -18.18 26.29 20.29
C ILE A 340 -16.79 26.42 20.92
N THR A 341 -16.01 27.40 20.48
CA THR A 341 -14.61 27.58 20.91
C THR A 341 -14.52 27.90 22.41
N THR A 342 -15.38 28.80 22.90
CA THR A 342 -15.45 29.18 24.31
C THR A 342 -15.88 28.00 25.19
N ILE A 343 -16.96 27.31 24.81
CA ILE A 343 -17.48 26.16 25.56
C ILE A 343 -16.46 25.00 25.53
N TRP A 344 -15.84 24.71 24.39
CA TRP A 344 -14.89 23.60 24.29
C TRP A 344 -13.60 23.83 25.09
N SER A 345 -13.14 25.09 25.17
CA SER A 345 -11.94 25.48 25.93
C SER A 345 -12.19 25.60 27.43
N CYS A 346 -13.45 25.58 27.87
CA CYS A 346 -13.84 25.70 29.26
C CYS A 346 -13.40 24.45 30.07
N PRO A 347 -12.63 24.61 31.17
CA PRO A 347 -12.19 23.49 31.99
C PRO A 347 -13.33 22.67 32.59
N GLU A 348 -14.44 23.32 32.94
CA GLU A 348 -15.66 22.69 33.44
C GLU A 348 -16.26 21.78 32.37
N PHE A 349 -16.41 22.27 31.14
CA PHE A 349 -16.90 21.47 30.02
C PHE A 349 -15.95 20.31 29.68
N SER A 350 -14.64 20.54 29.66
CA SER A 350 -13.64 19.49 29.41
C SER A 350 -13.77 18.33 30.42
N LYS A 351 -13.97 18.64 31.71
CA LYS A 351 -14.23 17.62 32.75
C LYS A 351 -15.55 16.88 32.50
N LEU A 352 -16.61 17.59 32.10
CA LEU A 352 -17.90 16.97 31.76
C LEU A 352 -17.78 16.06 30.54
N TYR A 353 -17.08 16.50 29.51
CA TYR A 353 -16.86 15.73 28.28
C TYR A 353 -16.13 14.41 28.56
N VAL A 354 -15.12 14.41 29.43
CA VAL A 354 -14.39 13.19 29.81
C VAL A 354 -15.23 12.28 30.70
N ARG A 355 -16.06 12.85 31.57
CA ARG A 355 -16.99 12.11 32.45
C ARG A 355 -18.28 11.67 31.73
N ASN A 356 -18.54 12.16 30.54
CA ASN A 356 -19.73 11.82 29.78
C ASN A 356 -19.59 10.42 29.17
N PHE A 357 -20.60 9.59 29.45
CA PHE A 357 -20.65 8.20 29.00
C PHE A 357 -21.94 7.87 28.25
N GLU A 358 -22.93 8.76 28.29
CA GLU A 358 -24.27 8.51 27.76
C GLU A 358 -24.48 9.22 26.42
N ILE A 359 -23.91 10.42 26.27
CA ILE A 359 -24.14 11.23 25.08
C ILE A 359 -23.13 10.87 24.01
N ASP A 360 -23.67 10.52 22.85
CA ASP A 360 -22.89 10.18 21.67
C ASP A 360 -22.43 11.43 20.94
N PHE A 361 -21.13 11.71 21.05
CA PHE A 361 -20.46 12.71 20.26
C PHE A 361 -20.05 12.15 18.89
N PRO A 362 -19.96 13.00 17.84
CA PRO A 362 -19.35 12.61 16.58
C PRO A 362 -17.96 12.00 16.77
N GLN A 363 -17.59 11.06 15.90
CA GLN A 363 -16.23 10.55 15.85
C GLN A 363 -15.28 11.71 15.52
N TYR A 364 -14.16 11.79 16.24
CA TYR A 364 -13.17 12.89 16.10
C TYR A 364 -13.73 14.28 16.49
N ALA A 365 -14.71 14.33 17.41
CA ALA A 365 -15.24 15.58 17.96
C ALA A 365 -14.15 16.60 18.40
N PRO A 366 -13.04 16.21 19.06
CA PRO A 366 -11.98 17.16 19.41
C PRO A 366 -11.36 17.87 18.20
N TYR A 367 -11.13 17.16 17.10
CA TYR A 367 -10.62 17.72 15.85
C TYR A 367 -11.61 18.75 15.29
N PHE A 368 -12.88 18.37 15.15
CA PHE A 368 -13.90 19.25 14.57
C PHE A 368 -14.19 20.48 15.45
N ALA A 369 -14.09 20.35 16.77
CA ALA A 369 -14.22 21.49 17.69
C ALA A 369 -13.06 22.49 17.54
N GLN A 370 -11.82 22.01 17.40
CA GLN A 370 -10.63 22.85 17.21
C GLN A 370 -10.61 23.52 15.83
N GLU A 371 -11.05 22.81 14.80
CA GLU A 371 -11.04 23.26 13.41
C GLU A 371 -12.32 24.03 13.01
N ALA A 372 -13.30 24.14 13.91
CA ALA A 372 -14.57 24.85 13.67
C ALA A 372 -14.38 26.26 13.08
N PRO A 373 -13.42 27.10 13.53
CA PRO A 373 -13.18 28.41 12.93
C PRO A 373 -12.80 28.35 11.45
N ARG A 374 -11.89 27.45 11.07
CA ARG A 374 -11.48 27.25 9.67
C ARG A 374 -12.62 26.68 8.82
N ILE A 375 -13.41 25.78 9.39
CA ILE A 375 -14.52 25.12 8.68
C ILE A 375 -15.64 26.12 8.38
N ALA A 376 -15.89 27.06 9.30
CA ALA A 376 -16.95 28.06 9.14
C ALA A 376 -16.61 29.23 8.20
N ASP A 377 -15.37 29.33 7.71
CA ASP A 377 -14.97 30.37 6.76
C ASP A 377 -15.81 30.30 5.46
N ALA A 378 -16.13 31.47 4.89
CA ALA A 378 -16.95 31.57 3.68
C ALA A 378 -16.30 30.85 2.48
N ASP A 379 -14.97 30.99 2.36
CA ASP A 379 -14.14 30.39 1.31
C ASP A 379 -13.62 28.99 1.69
N TYR A 380 -14.22 28.36 2.70
CA TYR A 380 -13.80 27.05 3.18
C TYR A 380 -13.85 25.98 2.07
N VAL A 381 -12.68 25.39 1.83
CA VAL A 381 -12.51 24.17 1.05
C VAL A 381 -12.12 23.04 2.00
N PRO A 382 -12.89 21.94 2.06
CA PRO A 382 -12.56 20.78 2.87
C PRO A 382 -11.13 20.32 2.71
N SER A 383 -10.40 20.16 3.81
CA SER A 383 -9.07 19.55 3.82
C SER A 383 -9.16 18.04 3.70
N GLU A 384 -8.08 17.40 3.27
CA GLU A 384 -7.98 15.94 3.29
C GLU A 384 -8.19 15.39 4.70
N ALA A 385 -7.64 16.07 5.70
CA ALA A 385 -7.84 15.76 7.11
C ALA A 385 -9.32 15.81 7.53
N ASP A 386 -10.11 16.72 6.94
CA ASP A 386 -11.56 16.78 7.18
C ASP A 386 -12.27 15.59 6.51
N ILE A 387 -11.91 15.30 5.26
CA ILE A 387 -12.56 14.27 4.43
C ILE A 387 -12.30 12.86 4.97
N ILE A 388 -11.06 12.53 5.35
CA ILE A 388 -10.73 11.20 5.90
C ILE A 388 -11.46 10.89 7.21
N ARG A 389 -11.87 11.94 7.95
CA ARG A 389 -12.61 11.84 9.22
C ARG A 389 -14.12 11.78 9.02
N LEU A 390 -14.61 11.97 7.80
CA LEU A 390 -16.01 11.77 7.51
C LEU A 390 -16.33 10.28 7.56
N ASN A 391 -17.29 9.93 8.39
CA ASN A 391 -17.86 8.59 8.41
C ASN A 391 -18.89 8.44 7.28
N GLN A 392 -18.47 8.58 6.02
CA GLN A 392 -19.35 8.30 4.89
C GLN A 392 -19.50 6.79 4.74
N SER A 393 -20.64 6.30 5.22
CA SER A 393 -21.02 4.89 5.20
C SER A 393 -21.33 4.43 3.76
N MET A 394 -20.32 3.90 3.06
CA MET A 394 -20.56 3.02 1.92
C MET A 394 -20.76 1.59 2.41
N ARG A 395 -21.91 0.99 2.07
CA ARG A 395 -22.28 -0.39 2.44
C ARG A 395 -21.46 -1.39 1.61
N GLY A 396 -21.15 -2.55 2.19
CA GLY A 396 -20.53 -3.67 1.49
C GLY A 396 -19.05 -3.88 1.81
N ILE A 397 -18.37 -4.60 0.92
CA ILE A 397 -16.94 -4.88 0.98
C ILE A 397 -16.26 -3.89 0.05
N ASN A 398 -15.35 -3.09 0.59
CA ASN A 398 -14.54 -2.17 -0.18
C ASN A 398 -13.14 -2.75 -0.36
N GLU A 399 -12.67 -2.82 -1.59
CA GLU A 399 -11.34 -3.31 -1.90
C GLU A 399 -10.42 -2.16 -2.30
N ALA A 400 -9.15 -2.27 -1.92
CA ALA A 400 -8.10 -1.38 -2.39
C ALA A 400 -6.87 -2.21 -2.72
N ARG A 401 -6.28 -1.97 -3.90
CA ARG A 401 -5.00 -2.55 -4.32
C ARG A 401 -3.97 -1.46 -4.46
N PHE A 402 -2.82 -1.62 -3.83
CA PHE A 402 -1.74 -0.65 -3.91
C PHE A 402 -0.38 -1.26 -3.63
N ASN A 403 0.65 -0.65 -4.22
CA ASN A 403 2.03 -1.00 -3.93
C ASN A 403 2.51 -0.21 -2.69
N TRP A 404 2.84 -0.92 -1.63
CA TRP A 404 3.49 -0.38 -0.44
C TRP A 404 4.97 -0.74 -0.44
N ASP A 405 5.73 0.03 -1.22
CA ASP A 405 7.14 -0.20 -1.54
C ASP A 405 7.37 -1.55 -2.25
N GLU A 406 7.80 -2.58 -1.52
CA GLU A 406 8.05 -3.94 -2.04
C GLU A 406 6.84 -4.88 -1.86
N LEU A 407 5.82 -4.43 -1.12
CA LEU A 407 4.61 -5.22 -0.86
C LEU A 407 3.51 -4.83 -1.85
N ASP A 408 3.01 -5.79 -2.62
CA ASP A 408 1.78 -5.61 -3.39
C ASP A 408 0.59 -5.92 -2.47
N VAL A 409 -0.13 -4.91 -1.99
CA VAL A 409 -1.15 -5.06 -0.94
C VAL A 409 -2.55 -5.08 -1.55
N HIS A 410 -3.34 -6.08 -1.18
CA HIS A 410 -4.78 -6.14 -1.44
C HIS A 410 -5.55 -6.09 -0.14
N LEU A 411 -6.15 -4.94 0.13
CA LEU A 411 -6.88 -4.65 1.37
C LEU A 411 -8.38 -4.81 1.16
N PHE A 412 -8.99 -5.70 1.93
CA PHE A 412 -10.43 -5.91 2.02
C PHE A 412 -10.98 -5.22 3.27
N ASN A 413 -11.73 -4.13 3.11
CA ASN A 413 -12.44 -3.48 4.21
C ASN A 413 -13.87 -4.00 4.31
N ILE A 414 -14.16 -4.72 5.38
CA ILE A 414 -15.47 -5.33 5.61
C ILE A 414 -16.28 -4.44 6.55
N ARG A 415 -17.30 -3.76 6.00
CA ARG A 415 -18.19 -2.88 6.76
C ARG A 415 -19.45 -3.59 7.25
N GLY A 416 -19.78 -3.33 8.52
CA GLY A 416 -21.03 -3.77 9.16
C GLY A 416 -21.05 -5.22 9.64
N TYR A 417 -22.12 -5.55 10.37
CA TYR A 417 -22.48 -6.94 10.65
C TYR A 417 -22.88 -7.59 9.32
N VAL A 418 -22.07 -8.56 8.88
CA VAL A 418 -22.45 -9.39 7.74
C VAL A 418 -23.21 -10.60 8.28
N PRO A 419 -24.50 -10.76 7.93
CA PRO A 419 -25.25 -11.93 8.36
C PRO A 419 -24.52 -13.21 7.98
N GLN A 420 -24.55 -14.21 8.86
CA GLN A 420 -23.78 -15.45 8.70
C GLN A 420 -24.04 -16.15 7.34
N HIS A 421 -25.31 -16.21 6.90
CA HIS A 421 -25.70 -16.77 5.59
C HIS A 421 -25.19 -15.98 4.38
N PHE A 422 -24.84 -14.70 4.57
CA PHE A 422 -24.20 -13.89 3.52
C PHE A 422 -22.70 -14.16 3.54
N ARG A 423 -22.10 -14.24 4.74
CA ARG A 423 -20.69 -14.57 4.97
C ARG A 423 -20.30 -15.87 4.25
N GLU A 424 -21.07 -16.94 4.41
CA GLU A 424 -20.80 -18.24 3.76
C GLU A 424 -20.66 -18.16 2.22
N ARG A 425 -21.26 -17.16 1.55
CA ARG A 425 -21.21 -17.02 0.09
C ARG A 425 -19.93 -16.41 -0.45
N TRP A 426 -19.25 -15.55 0.31
CA TRP A 426 -18.08 -14.79 -0.17
C TRP A 426 -16.85 -14.96 0.73
N TYR A 427 -16.98 -15.58 1.90
CA TYR A 427 -15.89 -15.72 2.87
C TYR A 427 -14.71 -16.54 2.32
N HIS A 428 -14.94 -17.47 1.40
CA HIS A 428 -13.88 -18.18 0.67
C HIS A 428 -12.95 -17.23 -0.10
N GLN A 429 -13.44 -16.04 -0.49
CA GLN A 429 -12.61 -15.01 -1.11
C GLN A 429 -11.65 -14.34 -0.12
N LEU A 430 -11.76 -14.60 1.19
CA LEU A 430 -10.83 -14.14 2.22
C LEU A 430 -9.83 -15.22 2.65
N ASP A 431 -9.97 -16.45 2.14
CA ASP A 431 -9.06 -17.54 2.47
C ASP A 431 -7.62 -17.18 2.11
N GLU A 432 -6.68 -17.70 2.91
CA GLU A 432 -5.24 -17.47 2.77
C GLU A 432 -4.81 -16.00 2.89
N ALA A 433 -5.60 -15.17 3.57
CA ALA A 433 -5.16 -13.83 3.92
C ALA A 433 -3.83 -13.88 4.70
N THR A 434 -2.88 -12.99 4.36
CA THR A 434 -1.62 -12.86 5.07
C THR A 434 -1.86 -12.44 6.52
N ALA A 435 -2.73 -11.44 6.72
CA ALA A 435 -3.09 -10.98 8.05
C ALA A 435 -4.52 -10.43 8.14
N VAL A 436 -5.12 -10.58 9.32
CA VAL A 436 -6.37 -9.92 9.72
C VAL A 436 -6.04 -8.73 10.59
N ILE A 437 -6.40 -7.52 10.13
CA ILE A 437 -6.27 -6.28 10.88
C ILE A 437 -7.59 -6.04 11.60
N TYR A 438 -7.60 -6.23 12.92
CA TYR A 438 -8.77 -6.00 13.77
C TYR A 438 -8.63 -4.69 14.52
N THR A 439 -9.54 -3.74 14.28
CA THR A 439 -9.54 -2.42 14.93
C THR A 439 -10.58 -2.36 16.04
N VAL A 440 -10.23 -1.74 17.16
CA VAL A 440 -11.10 -1.57 18.34
C VAL A 440 -10.91 -0.19 18.93
N ASP A 441 -12.01 0.50 19.23
CA ASP A 441 -11.97 1.71 20.07
C ASP A 441 -12.04 1.29 21.54
N VAL A 442 -10.89 1.35 22.23
CA VAL A 442 -10.83 0.96 23.64
C VAL A 442 -11.47 1.99 24.56
N SER A 443 -11.68 3.22 24.11
CA SER A 443 -12.29 4.30 24.90
C SER A 443 -13.80 4.11 25.13
N LEU A 444 -14.40 3.13 24.44
CA LEU A 444 -15.81 2.76 24.58
C LEU A 444 -16.06 1.71 25.68
N TYR A 445 -15.04 1.29 26.43
CA TYR A 445 -15.14 0.22 27.44
C TYR A 445 -16.25 0.41 28.48
N ASN A 446 -16.73 1.63 28.70
CA ASN A 446 -17.78 1.96 29.65
C ASN A 446 -19.10 2.35 29.00
N LYS A 447 -19.20 2.28 27.66
CA LYS A 447 -20.43 2.49 26.93
C LYS A 447 -21.29 1.22 27.00
N PRO A 448 -22.58 1.32 27.39
CA PRO A 448 -23.48 0.17 27.37
C PRO A 448 -23.76 -0.28 25.93
N SER A 449 -23.95 -1.58 25.76
CA SER A 449 -24.35 -2.15 24.48
C SER A 449 -25.78 -1.76 24.11
N PRO A 450 -26.07 -1.43 22.84
CA PRO A 450 -27.44 -1.18 22.38
C PRO A 450 -28.37 -2.39 22.55
N GLN A 451 -27.82 -3.62 22.47
CA GLN A 451 -28.62 -4.84 22.63
C GLN A 451 -28.79 -5.23 24.10
N LEU A 452 -27.77 -4.98 24.93
CA LEU A 452 -27.72 -5.38 26.33
C LEU A 452 -27.21 -4.20 27.19
N PRO A 453 -28.11 -3.38 27.76
CA PRO A 453 -27.72 -2.18 28.52
C PRO A 453 -26.81 -2.46 29.73
N ASN A 454 -26.84 -3.68 30.26
CA ASN A 454 -26.04 -4.10 31.41
C ASN A 454 -24.63 -4.60 31.03
N GLN A 455 -24.28 -4.64 29.74
CA GLN A 455 -22.98 -5.09 29.27
C GLN A 455 -22.25 -3.98 28.53
N SER A 456 -20.94 -3.93 28.72
CA SER A 456 -20.06 -3.05 27.97
C SER A 456 -20.00 -3.46 26.50
N ILE A 457 -19.99 -2.48 25.60
CA ILE A 457 -19.75 -2.72 24.16
C ILE A 457 -18.40 -3.42 23.90
N LEU A 458 -17.40 -3.24 24.78
CA LEU A 458 -16.10 -3.92 24.66
C LEU A 458 -16.23 -5.44 24.90
N VAL A 459 -17.23 -5.91 25.64
CA VAL A 459 -17.53 -7.34 25.76
C VAL A 459 -17.96 -7.91 24.43
N HIS A 460 -18.86 -7.21 23.72
CA HIS A 460 -19.26 -7.60 22.38
C HIS A 460 -18.12 -7.50 21.36
N GLU A 461 -17.17 -6.58 21.53
CA GLU A 461 -15.95 -6.56 20.71
C GLU A 461 -15.11 -7.83 20.89
N PHE A 462 -15.00 -8.37 22.11
CA PHE A 462 -14.29 -9.64 22.34
C PHE A 462 -14.99 -10.83 21.66
N GLU A 463 -16.32 -10.87 21.71
CA GLU A 463 -17.13 -11.90 21.04
C GLU A 463 -17.04 -11.76 19.52
N ALA A 464 -17.19 -10.54 18.99
CA ALA A 464 -17.05 -10.27 17.57
C ALA A 464 -15.65 -10.68 17.08
N PHE A 465 -14.59 -10.33 17.81
CA PHE A 465 -13.23 -10.77 17.51
C PHE A 465 -13.12 -12.30 17.44
N GLU A 466 -13.68 -13.02 18.42
CA GLU A 466 -13.69 -14.49 18.46
C GLU A 466 -14.31 -15.09 17.17
N THR A 467 -15.42 -14.52 16.70
CA THR A 467 -16.09 -14.98 15.48
C THR A 467 -15.28 -14.74 14.20
N TRP A 468 -14.36 -13.77 14.20
CA TRP A 468 -13.50 -13.49 13.06
C TRP A 468 -12.26 -14.35 13.07
N VAL A 469 -11.51 -14.38 14.17
CA VAL A 469 -10.17 -14.99 14.20
C VAL A 469 -10.18 -16.51 14.23
N ASN A 470 -11.27 -17.13 14.72
CA ASN A 470 -11.38 -18.59 14.81
C ASN A 470 -12.00 -19.25 13.58
N GLN A 471 -12.18 -18.51 12.48
CA GLN A 471 -12.64 -19.06 11.22
C GLN A 471 -11.53 -19.87 10.53
N SER A 472 -11.89 -20.98 9.88
CA SER A 472 -10.92 -21.89 9.24
C SER A 472 -10.10 -21.21 8.14
N GLY A 473 -10.66 -20.22 7.44
CA GLY A 473 -9.99 -19.47 6.37
C GLY A 473 -8.75 -18.69 6.83
N PHE A 474 -8.65 -18.40 8.13
CA PHE A 474 -7.54 -17.65 8.72
C PHE A 474 -6.53 -18.50 9.50
N ALA A 475 -6.60 -19.83 9.40
CA ALA A 475 -5.72 -20.74 10.16
C ALA A 475 -4.21 -20.53 9.92
N LYS A 476 -3.83 -19.90 8.80
CA LYS A 476 -2.43 -19.57 8.45
C LYS A 476 -2.12 -18.07 8.56
N SER A 477 -3.12 -17.26 8.92
CA SER A 477 -3.02 -15.80 8.96
C SER A 477 -2.40 -15.33 10.28
N SER A 478 -1.83 -14.13 10.28
CA SER A 478 -1.48 -13.42 11.51
C SER A 478 -2.56 -12.41 11.90
N ILE A 479 -2.66 -12.07 13.18
CA ILE A 479 -3.60 -11.07 13.69
C ILE A 479 -2.82 -9.79 14.00
N ILE A 480 -3.29 -8.67 13.44
CA ILE A 480 -2.83 -7.33 13.79
C ILE A 480 -3.97 -6.64 14.53
N LEU A 481 -3.78 -6.38 15.82
CA LEU A 481 -4.78 -5.74 16.67
C LEU A 481 -4.45 -4.25 16.83
N ILE A 482 -5.33 -3.37 16.36
CA ILE A 482 -5.19 -1.92 16.49
C ILE A 482 -6.18 -1.43 17.55
N LEU A 483 -5.65 -0.95 18.67
CA LEU A 483 -6.39 -0.47 19.83
C LEU A 483 -6.34 1.06 19.80
N ASN A 484 -7.40 1.65 19.24
CA ASN A 484 -7.54 3.07 18.96
C ASN A 484 -8.09 3.86 20.16
N ASN A 485 -7.92 5.19 20.14
CA ASN A 485 -8.35 6.15 21.15
C ASN A 485 -7.74 5.87 22.53
N PHE A 486 -6.49 5.45 22.52
CA PHE A 486 -5.75 5.09 23.71
C PHE A 486 -5.63 6.25 24.71
N SER A 487 -5.31 7.47 24.26
CA SER A 487 -5.20 8.63 25.15
C SER A 487 -6.53 8.96 25.84
N ARG A 488 -7.65 8.79 25.12
CA ARG A 488 -9.00 8.98 25.67
C ARG A 488 -9.34 7.88 26.67
N PHE A 489 -8.95 6.64 26.40
CA PHE A 489 -9.11 5.52 27.32
C PHE A 489 -8.41 5.78 28.66
N VAL A 490 -7.13 6.20 28.65
CA VAL A 490 -6.38 6.53 29.87
C VAL A 490 -7.06 7.64 30.67
N SER A 491 -7.50 8.70 29.99
CA SER A 491 -8.17 9.83 30.62
C SER A 491 -9.50 9.43 31.29
N LYS A 492 -10.25 8.51 30.68
CA LYS A 492 -11.53 8.01 31.20
C LYS A 492 -11.38 7.06 32.39
N MET A 493 -10.32 6.25 32.43
CA MET A 493 -10.09 5.30 33.53
C MET A 493 -10.04 5.96 34.91
N ALA A 494 -9.62 7.24 34.99
CA ALA A 494 -9.63 8.01 36.23
C ALA A 494 -11.04 8.26 36.80
N TYR A 495 -12.06 8.31 35.94
CA TYR A 495 -13.45 8.63 36.33
C TYR A 495 -14.37 7.41 36.31
N ALA A 496 -14.13 6.47 35.39
CA ALA A 496 -14.85 5.21 35.28
C ALA A 496 -13.84 4.04 35.40
N PRO A 497 -13.57 3.56 36.62
CA PRO A 497 -12.63 2.46 36.86
C PRO A 497 -13.10 1.17 36.18
N LEU A 498 -12.17 0.44 35.55
CA LEU A 498 -12.44 -0.81 34.83
C LEU A 498 -13.00 -1.90 35.74
N GLU A 499 -12.60 -1.92 37.01
CA GLU A 499 -12.96 -2.89 38.05
C GLU A 499 -14.48 -2.98 38.24
N LYS A 500 -15.21 -1.86 38.04
CA LYS A 500 -16.67 -1.83 38.16
C LYS A 500 -17.37 -2.59 37.04
N LEU A 501 -16.76 -2.64 35.86
CA LEU A 501 -17.32 -3.23 34.64
C LEU A 501 -16.77 -4.64 34.38
N PHE A 502 -15.55 -4.89 34.86
CA PHE A 502 -14.83 -6.14 34.69
C PHE A 502 -14.36 -6.65 36.06
N PRO A 503 -15.18 -7.44 36.77
CA PRO A 503 -14.86 -7.92 38.11
C PRO A 503 -13.60 -8.81 38.18
N ASP A 504 -13.19 -9.41 37.06
CA ASP A 504 -11.97 -10.22 36.92
C ASP A 504 -10.69 -9.40 36.68
N TYR A 505 -10.81 -8.08 36.54
CA TYR A 505 -9.68 -7.18 36.39
C TYR A 505 -9.06 -6.84 37.75
N VAL A 506 -7.74 -7.05 37.87
CA VAL A 506 -6.95 -6.64 39.03
C VAL A 506 -6.07 -5.46 38.64
N ARG A 507 -6.37 -4.29 39.23
CA ARG A 507 -5.58 -3.07 39.00
C ARG A 507 -4.25 -3.14 39.73
N ASN A 508 -3.19 -2.74 39.02
CA ASN A 508 -1.92 -2.43 39.63
C ASN A 508 -1.90 -0.95 40.02
N GLU A 509 -1.73 -0.64 41.30
CA GLU A 509 -1.71 0.74 41.80
C GLU A 509 -0.50 1.54 41.31
N SER A 510 0.65 0.88 41.12
CA SER A 510 1.88 1.53 40.64
C SER A 510 1.82 1.86 39.15
N ASP A 511 1.12 1.04 38.36
CA ASP A 511 0.95 1.24 36.93
C ASP A 511 -0.46 0.79 36.46
N PRO A 512 -1.47 1.66 36.61
CA PRO A 512 -2.84 1.34 36.23
C PRO A 512 -3.00 1.22 34.70
N GLU A 513 -2.14 1.89 33.93
CA GLU A 513 -2.17 1.84 32.47
C GLU A 513 -1.70 0.49 31.95
N LEU A 514 -0.54 0.02 32.42
CA LEU A 514 0.04 -1.26 32.02
C LEU A 514 -0.88 -2.42 32.41
N SER A 515 -1.42 -2.42 33.63
CA SER A 515 -2.33 -3.46 34.09
C SER A 515 -3.61 -3.51 33.24
N ALA A 516 -4.20 -2.37 32.92
CA ALA A 516 -5.37 -2.29 32.04
C ALA A 516 -5.06 -2.81 30.62
N ARG A 517 -3.93 -2.41 30.03
CA ARG A 517 -3.49 -2.88 28.71
C ARG A 517 -3.27 -4.39 28.69
N GLN A 518 -2.59 -4.93 29.69
CA GLN A 518 -2.34 -6.36 29.82
C GLN A 518 -3.64 -7.15 29.96
N TYR A 519 -4.60 -6.63 30.74
CA TYR A 519 -5.91 -7.24 30.89
C TYR A 519 -6.67 -7.31 29.56
N ILE A 520 -6.81 -6.19 28.85
CA ILE A 520 -7.51 -6.14 27.55
C ILE A 520 -6.84 -7.08 26.54
N LEU A 521 -5.50 -7.06 26.45
CA LEU A 521 -4.77 -7.97 25.57
C LEU A 521 -4.94 -9.44 25.96
N LYS A 522 -4.95 -9.75 27.26
CA LYS A 522 -5.21 -11.11 27.76
C LYS A 522 -6.61 -11.59 27.35
N ARG A 523 -7.62 -10.72 27.43
CA ARG A 523 -8.99 -11.03 26.99
C ARG A 523 -9.03 -11.35 25.48
N PHE A 524 -8.41 -10.54 24.62
CA PHE A 524 -8.30 -10.85 23.19
C PHE A 524 -7.54 -12.16 22.93
N LYS A 525 -6.40 -12.37 23.61
CA LYS A 525 -5.62 -13.62 23.48
C LYS A 525 -6.42 -14.85 23.90
N SER A 526 -7.24 -14.75 24.96
CA SER A 526 -8.08 -15.86 25.42
C SER A 526 -9.16 -16.26 24.41
N ARG A 527 -9.54 -15.35 23.51
CA ARG A 527 -10.53 -15.58 22.45
C ARG A 527 -9.89 -16.12 21.16
N ASN A 528 -8.57 -16.24 21.09
CA ASN A 528 -7.85 -16.79 19.95
C ASN A 528 -7.56 -18.29 20.18
N HIS A 529 -8.51 -19.14 19.80
CA HIS A 529 -8.43 -20.58 19.99
C HIS A 529 -7.49 -21.25 18.97
N GLN A 530 -7.25 -20.60 17.83
CA GLN A 530 -6.31 -21.06 16.80
C GLN A 530 -4.84 -20.75 17.13
N CYS A 531 -4.57 -20.05 18.24
CA CYS A 531 -3.22 -19.65 18.65
C CYS A 531 -2.44 -18.88 17.58
N LEU A 532 -3.14 -18.11 16.73
CA LEU A 532 -2.50 -17.29 15.70
C LEU A 532 -1.59 -16.22 16.34
N PRO A 533 -0.46 -15.84 15.71
CA PRO A 533 0.38 -14.74 16.18
C PRO A 533 -0.41 -13.42 16.26
N ILE A 534 -0.36 -12.73 17.41
CA ILE A 534 -1.01 -11.43 17.61
C ILE A 534 0.04 -10.32 17.76
N TYR A 535 -0.04 -9.31 16.90
CA TYR A 535 0.72 -8.07 16.97
C TYR A 535 -0.20 -6.92 17.36
N SER A 536 0.00 -6.32 18.53
CA SER A 536 -0.89 -5.27 19.06
C SER A 536 -0.27 -3.88 18.98
N PHE A 537 -1.04 -2.90 18.51
CA PHE A 537 -0.68 -1.49 18.43
C PHE A 537 -1.67 -0.66 19.23
N TRP A 538 -1.18 0.16 20.16
CA TRP A 538 -1.97 1.12 20.92
C TRP A 538 -1.75 2.52 20.34
N VAL A 539 -2.78 3.12 19.80
CA VAL A 539 -2.66 4.34 18.99
C VAL A 539 -3.83 5.29 19.19
N ASP A 540 -3.62 6.54 18.77
CA ASP A 540 -4.68 7.51 18.52
C ASP A 540 -4.66 7.84 17.02
N LEU A 541 -5.51 7.18 16.24
CA LEU A 541 -5.54 7.31 14.77
C LEU A 541 -5.88 8.73 14.31
N ASP A 542 -6.47 9.54 15.19
CA ASP A 542 -6.82 10.95 14.97
C ASP A 542 -5.60 11.90 15.04
N SER A 543 -4.42 11.41 15.44
CA SER A 543 -3.21 12.24 15.48
C SER A 543 -2.76 12.64 14.06
N SER A 544 -2.14 13.81 13.93
CA SER A 544 -1.67 14.36 12.65
C SER A 544 -0.50 13.58 12.02
N ASP A 545 0.12 12.66 12.76
CA ASP A 545 1.24 11.84 12.27
C ASP A 545 1.11 10.35 12.63
N ASN A 546 0.43 9.60 11.75
CA ASN A 546 0.37 8.14 11.82
C ASN A 546 1.52 7.45 11.07
N GLN A 547 2.56 8.16 10.63
CA GLN A 547 3.65 7.55 9.85
C GLN A 547 4.34 6.43 10.62
N HIS A 548 4.53 6.62 11.93
CA HIS A 548 5.11 5.60 12.80
C HIS A 548 4.26 4.32 12.87
N LEU A 549 2.94 4.46 12.94
CA LEU A 549 2.03 3.31 12.90
C LEU A 549 2.17 2.58 11.56
N TYR A 550 2.13 3.30 10.44
CA TYR A 550 2.23 2.69 9.11
C TYR A 550 3.60 2.03 8.88
N GLN A 551 4.70 2.63 9.32
CA GLN A 551 6.02 2.01 9.27
C GLN A 551 6.09 0.73 10.11
N ALA A 552 5.50 0.73 11.31
CA ALA A 552 5.47 -0.44 12.18
C ALA A 552 4.58 -1.56 11.61
N LEU A 553 3.43 -1.20 11.02
CA LEU A 553 2.56 -2.12 10.29
C LEU A 553 3.31 -2.75 9.12
N LYS A 554 3.98 -1.94 8.29
CA LYS A 554 4.79 -2.44 7.18
C LYS A 554 5.86 -3.42 7.65
N SER A 555 6.63 -3.07 8.67
CA SER A 555 7.66 -3.96 9.23
C SER A 555 7.07 -5.29 9.73
N THR A 556 5.89 -5.23 10.35
CA THR A 556 5.19 -6.42 10.83
C THR A 556 4.71 -7.29 9.68
N LEU A 557 4.13 -6.69 8.63
CA LEU A 557 3.69 -7.40 7.43
C LEU A 557 4.86 -8.07 6.71
N SER A 558 5.97 -7.36 6.52
CA SER A 558 7.18 -7.96 5.93
C SER A 558 7.70 -9.14 6.75
N LYS A 559 7.66 -9.07 8.10
CA LYS A 559 8.03 -10.19 8.97
C LYS A 559 7.09 -11.37 8.83
N VAL A 560 5.78 -11.13 8.82
CA VAL A 560 4.75 -12.17 8.64
C VAL A 560 4.95 -12.88 7.31
N GLN A 561 5.15 -12.12 6.23
CA GLN A 561 5.36 -12.68 4.90
C GLN A 561 6.66 -13.49 4.82
N GLN A 562 7.76 -13.01 5.41
CA GLN A 562 9.02 -13.76 5.49
C GLN A 562 8.86 -15.08 6.26
N GLN A 563 8.14 -15.07 7.38
CA GLN A 563 7.87 -16.28 8.16
C GLN A 563 7.03 -17.29 7.38
N GLN A 564 5.99 -16.84 6.67
CA GLN A 564 5.18 -17.70 5.82
C GLN A 564 6.01 -18.33 4.69
N GLN A 565 6.83 -17.55 4.00
CA GLN A 565 7.73 -18.06 2.95
C GLN A 565 8.75 -19.08 3.48
N GLN A 566 9.30 -18.86 4.69
CA GLN A 566 10.21 -19.81 5.32
C GLN A 566 9.50 -21.13 5.66
N LEU A 567 8.29 -21.06 6.22
CA LEU A 567 7.49 -22.24 6.54
C LEU A 567 7.11 -23.03 5.28
N GLU A 568 6.75 -22.34 4.19
CA GLU A 568 6.48 -22.99 2.90
C GLU A 568 7.71 -23.66 2.31
N ARG A 569 8.88 -23.02 2.37
CA ARG A 569 10.15 -23.63 1.92
C ARG A 569 10.51 -24.87 2.73
N GLN A 570 10.33 -24.82 4.05
CA GLN A 570 10.56 -25.98 4.92
C GLN A 570 9.58 -27.13 4.64
N ARG A 571 8.33 -26.82 4.30
CA ARG A 571 7.34 -27.83 3.89
C ARG A 571 7.73 -28.49 2.58
N ARG A 572 8.10 -27.71 1.56
CA ARG A 572 8.57 -28.25 0.27
C ARG A 572 9.82 -29.10 0.42
N ALA A 573 10.79 -28.65 1.22
CA ALA A 573 11.99 -29.45 1.49
C ALA A 573 11.68 -30.79 2.17
N ARG A 574 10.70 -30.83 3.10
CA ARG A 574 10.25 -32.09 3.74
C ARG A 574 9.48 -33.00 2.79
N GLU A 575 8.71 -32.44 1.86
CA GLU A 575 8.01 -33.20 0.83
C GLU A 575 9.02 -33.83 -0.15
N GLU A 576 10.03 -33.07 -0.57
CA GLU A 576 11.13 -33.55 -1.43
C GLU A 576 11.98 -34.62 -0.72
N GLU A 577 12.32 -34.43 0.56
CA GLU A 577 13.02 -35.45 1.38
C GLU A 577 12.15 -36.70 1.64
N GLY A 578 10.83 -36.54 1.74
CA GLY A 578 9.88 -37.65 1.89
C GLY A 578 9.70 -38.47 0.62
N GLU A 579 9.76 -37.84 -0.55
CA GLU A 579 9.74 -38.54 -1.85
C GLU A 579 11.07 -39.26 -2.14
N GLU A 580 12.22 -38.69 -1.75
CA GLU A 580 13.52 -39.39 -1.84
C GLU A 580 13.64 -40.54 -0.83
N GLY A 581 13.06 -40.39 0.37
CA GLY A 581 12.96 -41.46 1.37
C GLY A 581 12.02 -42.62 0.98
N GLY A 582 11.04 -42.36 0.11
CA GLY A 582 10.16 -43.38 -0.47
C GLY A 582 10.81 -44.22 -1.58
N ALA A 583 11.88 -43.72 -2.20
CA ALA A 583 12.60 -44.39 -3.29
C ALA A 583 13.73 -45.34 -2.82
N TRP A 584 14.12 -45.28 -1.54
CA TRP A 584 15.18 -46.12 -0.95
C TRP A 584 14.68 -47.10 0.11
N GLY A 585 13.39 -47.44 0.04
CA GLY A 585 12.71 -48.37 0.95
C GLY A 585 12.14 -49.62 0.26
N SER A 586 12.72 -50.09 -0.86
CA SER A 586 12.31 -51.38 -1.44
C SER A 586 13.52 -52.26 -1.78
N SER A 587 13.99 -53.02 -0.80
CA SER A 587 14.49 -54.41 -0.93
C SER A 587 15.38 -54.78 0.25
N VAL A 588 14.79 -55.30 1.34
CA VAL A 588 15.29 -56.47 2.09
C VAL A 588 14.11 -57.18 2.78
N GLY A 589 13.81 -58.39 2.32
CA GLY A 589 13.54 -59.54 3.20
C GLY A 589 12.20 -59.65 3.92
N SER A 590 11.26 -60.35 3.28
CA SER A 590 10.20 -61.15 3.91
C SER A 590 10.74 -62.11 4.97
N VAL A 591 10.19 -62.08 6.20
CA VAL A 591 9.83 -63.28 6.97
C VAL A 591 8.52 -63.02 7.74
N THR A 592 7.55 -63.86 7.41
CA THR A 592 6.24 -64.18 8.00
C THR A 592 6.04 -63.95 9.51
N ALA A 593 4.86 -63.44 9.89
CA ALA A 593 3.94 -64.13 10.81
C ALA A 593 2.55 -63.46 10.87
N THR A 594 1.54 -64.25 10.57
CA THR A 594 0.09 -64.02 10.58
C THR A 594 -0.49 -64.03 12.00
N ALA A 595 -1.40 -63.10 12.31
CA ALA A 595 -2.52 -63.24 13.26
C ALA A 595 -3.44 -62.01 13.11
N ALA A 596 -4.54 -62.04 12.35
CA ALA A 596 -5.86 -62.58 12.71
C ALA A 596 -6.39 -62.00 14.04
N ALA A 597 -7.27 -61.01 13.94
CA ALA A 597 -8.06 -60.48 15.04
C ALA A 597 -9.55 -60.65 14.68
N GLU A 598 -10.26 -61.44 15.47
CA GLU A 598 -11.72 -61.52 15.52
C GLU A 598 -12.18 -61.53 16.98
N ALA A 599 -13.06 -60.56 17.28
CA ALA A 599 -14.30 -60.66 18.03
C ALA A 599 -14.35 -61.23 19.47
N ASP A 600 -14.73 -60.34 20.39
CA ASP A 600 -16.05 -60.35 21.10
C ASP A 600 -16.11 -60.47 22.64
N SER A 601 -16.99 -59.61 23.16
CA SER A 601 -17.95 -59.68 24.29
C SER A 601 -17.58 -59.98 25.76
N ASP A 602 -17.99 -58.98 26.59
CA ASP A 602 -18.82 -59.05 27.82
C ASP A 602 -18.33 -59.57 29.20
N ARG A 603 -18.31 -58.59 30.13
CA ARG A 603 -18.97 -58.56 31.47
C ARG A 603 -18.35 -59.32 32.68
N PRO A 604 -18.76 -59.03 33.95
CA PRO A 604 -18.35 -57.87 34.77
C PRO A 604 -18.04 -58.29 36.24
N VAL A 605 -17.98 -57.33 37.20
CA VAL A 605 -18.43 -57.41 38.62
C VAL A 605 -17.47 -56.77 39.65
N THR A 606 -17.88 -55.56 40.10
CA THR A 606 -18.03 -54.99 41.46
C THR A 606 -16.94 -54.97 42.56
N ASN A 607 -17.08 -53.90 43.37
CA ASN A 607 -16.68 -53.67 44.77
C ASN A 607 -15.24 -53.21 45.00
N GLY A 608 -14.94 -52.18 45.79
CA GLY A 608 -15.76 -51.31 46.62
C GLY A 608 -14.86 -50.51 47.57
N ALA A 609 -15.36 -49.33 47.96
CA ALA A 609 -15.15 -48.68 49.25
C ALA A 609 -13.75 -48.18 49.71
N SER A 610 -13.74 -46.87 49.97
CA SER A 610 -13.40 -46.24 51.26
C SER A 610 -11.99 -45.70 51.55
N ARG A 611 -12.03 -44.43 52.00
CA ARG A 611 -11.24 -43.77 53.06
C ARG A 611 -9.77 -43.49 52.74
N ALA A 612 -9.40 -42.22 52.58
CA ALA A 612 -9.21 -41.18 53.60
C ALA A 612 -7.79 -41.17 54.20
N ASN A 613 -7.29 -39.95 54.29
CA ASN A 613 -6.36 -39.43 55.27
C ASN A 613 -4.84 -39.60 55.04
N LEU A 614 -4.23 -38.40 55.02
CA LEU A 614 -3.19 -37.92 55.95
C LEU A 614 -1.74 -37.92 55.49
N LEU A 615 -1.14 -36.76 55.77
CA LEU A 615 0.25 -36.48 56.11
C LEU A 615 1.20 -36.07 54.98
N SER A 616 1.39 -34.75 54.91
CA SER A 616 2.72 -34.15 54.77
C SER A 616 3.64 -34.58 55.93
N PRO A 617 4.96 -34.52 55.72
CA PRO A 617 5.69 -33.46 56.41
C PRO A 617 6.78 -32.79 55.57
N SER A 618 6.86 -31.48 55.79
CA SER A 618 8.06 -30.63 55.90
C SER A 618 9.44 -31.22 55.57
N ARG A 619 10.19 -30.46 54.76
CA ARG A 619 11.55 -30.05 55.16
C ARG A 619 11.93 -28.70 54.59
N SER A 620 12.21 -27.79 55.52
CA SER A 620 12.81 -26.48 55.38
C SER A 620 14.35 -26.58 55.37
N ARG A 621 14.97 -25.61 54.71
CA ARG A 621 16.31 -24.98 54.89
C ARG A 621 16.76 -24.49 53.51
N GLY A 622 17.01 -23.22 53.22
CA GLY A 622 17.46 -22.12 54.06
C GLY A 622 18.81 -21.61 53.55
N ALA A 623 18.99 -20.29 53.60
CA ALA A 623 20.17 -19.46 53.25
C ALA A 623 20.23 -18.98 51.78
N LEU A 624 19.90 -17.72 51.45
CA LEU A 624 20.61 -16.45 51.77
C LEU A 624 22.10 -16.47 51.41
N ARG A 625 22.48 -15.75 50.34
CA ARG A 625 23.47 -14.67 50.45
C ARG A 625 23.45 -13.70 49.26
N GLU A 626 23.40 -12.43 49.63
CA GLU A 626 23.58 -11.20 48.86
C GLU A 626 24.89 -11.17 48.05
N LYS A 627 24.85 -10.56 46.87
CA LYS A 627 25.25 -9.16 46.66
C LYS A 627 24.65 -8.59 45.38
#